data_AF-A0A645DPJ8-F1
#
_entry.id   AF-A0A645DPJ8-F1
#
_cell.length_a   1.000
_cell.length_b   1.000
_cell.length_c   1.000
_cell.angle_alpha   90.00
_cell.angle_beta   90.00
_cell.angle_gamma   90.00
#
_symmetry.space_group_name_H-M   'P 1'
#
loop_
_entity.id
_entity.type
_entity.pdbx_description
1 polymer ?
#
loop_
_entity_poly.entity_id
_entity_poly.type
_entity_poly.pdbx_seq_one_letter_code
_entity_poly.pdbx_strand_id
1 'polypeptide(L)'
;MIYSACGWPGHIAFIDPDTEEFHANSIEEYKQLGSRLVTQHPLTIAENSLFPIFGSSGDVANVPPRAVTIGPRDIQHARLRFDMHSFTEIDGVSSWQRMVSRLAMHGPVTMQVPMSLNQELRTDVYVSRAIAKPIECIEEF
;
A
#
# COMPACT_ATOMS: atom_id res chain seq x y z
N MET A 1 -2.61 9.48 15.72
CA MET A 1 -1.46 8.72 15.19
C MET A 1 -2.05 7.74 14.19
N ILE A 2 -1.42 7.55 13.04
CA ILE A 2 -1.80 6.50 12.09
C ILE A 2 -0.72 5.42 12.06
N TYR A 3 -1.16 4.18 11.93
CA TYR A 3 -0.32 3.02 11.64
C TYR A 3 -0.69 2.52 10.26
N SER A 4 0.29 2.38 9.39
CA SER A 4 0.09 2.02 7.99
C SER A 4 0.99 0.87 7.57
N ALA A 5 0.59 0.20 6.50
CA ALA A 5 1.38 -0.80 5.79
C ALA A 5 1.18 -0.58 4.29
N CYS A 6 2.16 -1.01 3.50
CA CYS A 6 2.11 -0.87 2.04
C CYS A 6 1.47 -2.11 1.42
N GLY A 7 0.43 -1.91 0.62
CA GLY A 7 -0.14 -2.96 -0.22
C GLY A 7 0.56 -3.09 -1.56
N TRP A 8 0.16 -4.10 -2.34
CA TRP A 8 0.72 -4.43 -3.66
C TRP A 8 0.76 -3.25 -4.65
N PRO A 9 -0.29 -2.43 -4.77
CA PRO A 9 -0.31 -1.24 -5.64
C PRO A 9 0.57 -0.08 -5.15
N GLY A 10 1.26 -0.21 -4.02
CA GLY A 10 1.95 0.92 -3.39
C GLY A 10 1.03 1.84 -2.59
N HIS A 11 -0.18 1.38 -2.27
CA HIS A 11 -1.19 2.16 -1.57
C HIS A 11 -0.90 2.31 -0.07
N ILE A 12 -1.58 3.28 0.53
CA ILE A 12 -1.90 3.33 1.96
C ILE A 12 -3.42 3.26 2.09
N ALA A 13 -3.96 2.41 2.97
CA ALA A 13 -5.40 2.15 3.03
C ALA A 13 -5.95 1.76 1.64
N PHE A 14 -7.10 2.28 1.19
CA PHE A 14 -7.57 2.06 -0.19
C PHE A 14 -7.26 3.24 -1.11
N ILE A 15 -6.17 3.97 -0.82
CA ILE A 15 -5.66 5.04 -1.69
C ILE A 15 -4.81 4.38 -2.79
N ASP A 16 -5.47 3.81 -3.78
CA ASP A 16 -4.85 3.10 -4.89
C ASP A 16 -4.43 4.03 -6.04
N PRO A 17 -3.35 3.71 -6.78
CA PRO A 17 -3.01 4.40 -8.02
C PRO A 17 -4.07 4.13 -9.10
N ASP A 18 -4.13 5.01 -10.11
CA ASP A 18 -4.99 4.87 -11.30
C ASP A 18 -6.48 4.60 -11.00
N THR A 19 -6.97 5.08 -9.86
CA THR A 19 -8.40 5.07 -9.53
C THR A 19 -9.07 6.38 -9.94
N GLU A 20 -10.29 6.29 -10.47
CA GLU A 20 -11.08 7.47 -10.83
C GLU A 20 -11.29 8.36 -9.61
N GLU A 21 -11.58 7.76 -8.45
CA GLU A 21 -11.88 8.52 -7.23
C GLU A 21 -10.67 9.22 -6.62
N PHE A 22 -9.44 8.83 -6.96
CA PHE A 22 -8.23 9.57 -6.58
C PHE A 22 -7.50 10.21 -7.77
N HIS A 23 -8.16 10.33 -8.92
CA HIS A 23 -7.61 11.06 -10.06
C HIS A 23 -7.31 12.52 -9.68
N ALA A 24 -6.11 12.98 -10.06
CA ALA A 24 -5.66 14.36 -9.89
C ALA A 24 -4.68 14.71 -11.01
N ASN A 25 -4.68 15.98 -11.45
CA ASN A 25 -3.79 16.44 -12.52
C ASN A 25 -2.38 16.77 -12.02
N SER A 26 -2.19 16.81 -10.70
CA SER A 26 -0.91 17.08 -10.07
C SER A 26 -0.85 16.44 -8.69
N ILE A 27 0.37 16.24 -8.19
CA ILE A 27 0.56 15.75 -6.83
C ILE A 27 0.00 16.73 -5.79
N GLU A 28 0.07 18.04 -6.03
CA GLU A 28 -0.45 19.04 -5.09
C GLU A 28 -1.98 18.98 -4.97
N GLU A 29 -2.68 18.73 -6.08
CA GLU A 29 -4.13 18.45 -6.07
C GLU A 29 -4.43 17.14 -5.35
N TYR A 30 -3.68 16.08 -5.64
CA TYR A 30 -3.82 14.78 -5.00
C TYR A 30 -3.71 14.84 -3.47
N LYS A 31 -2.75 15.63 -2.96
CA LYS A 31 -2.54 15.86 -1.52
C LYS A 31 -3.77 16.48 -0.83
N GLN A 32 -4.66 17.15 -1.54
CA GLN A 32 -5.89 17.75 -0.99
C GLN A 32 -7.08 16.79 -0.93
N LEU A 33 -6.96 15.61 -1.55
CA LEU A 33 -8.01 14.61 -1.59
C LEU A 33 -8.19 13.97 -0.20
N GLY A 34 -9.37 14.16 0.39
CA GLY A 34 -9.76 13.53 1.66
C GLY A 34 -10.54 12.22 1.47
N SER A 35 -11.11 11.75 2.58
CA SER A 35 -11.87 10.51 2.66
C SER A 35 -13.00 10.40 1.63
N ARG A 36 -13.20 9.20 1.07
CA ARG A 36 -14.20 8.94 0.02
C ARG A 36 -14.51 7.45 -0.13
N LEU A 37 -15.59 7.15 -0.84
CA LEU A 37 -15.89 5.81 -1.35
C LEU A 37 -15.12 5.60 -2.65
N VAL A 38 -14.42 4.47 -2.79
CA VAL A 38 -13.60 4.14 -3.95
C VAL A 38 -13.96 2.80 -4.54
N THR A 39 -13.71 2.67 -5.83
CA THR A 39 -13.65 1.39 -6.54
C THR A 39 -12.24 0.81 -6.34
N GLN A 40 -12.16 -0.43 -5.85
CA GLN A 40 -10.87 -1.03 -5.52
C GLN A 40 -10.06 -1.37 -6.78
N HIS A 41 -8.75 -1.14 -6.73
CA HIS A 41 -7.85 -1.54 -7.79
C HIS A 41 -7.80 -3.08 -7.90
N PRO A 42 -7.68 -3.69 -9.10
CA PRO A 42 -7.64 -5.14 -9.25
C PRO A 42 -6.58 -5.84 -8.40
N LEU A 43 -5.40 -5.22 -8.22
CA LEU A 43 -4.37 -5.75 -7.32
C LEU A 43 -4.77 -5.70 -5.84
N THR A 44 -5.56 -4.71 -5.41
CA THR A 44 -6.11 -4.65 -4.05
C THR A 44 -7.15 -5.75 -3.84
N ILE A 45 -7.98 -6.03 -4.85
CA ILE A 45 -8.92 -7.16 -4.83
C ILE A 45 -8.15 -8.48 -4.73
N ALA A 46 -7.10 -8.65 -5.53
CA ALA A 46 -6.23 -9.82 -5.48
C ALA A 46 -5.53 -9.97 -4.13
N GLU A 47 -4.96 -8.89 -3.57
CA GLU A 47 -4.34 -8.88 -2.25
C GLU A 47 -5.33 -9.28 -1.14
N ASN A 48 -6.49 -8.63 -1.11
CA ASN A 48 -7.52 -8.89 -0.10
C ASN A 48 -8.06 -10.31 -0.19
N SER A 49 -8.12 -10.91 -1.37
CA SER A 49 -8.59 -12.29 -1.56
C SER A 49 -7.75 -13.35 -0.83
N LEU A 50 -6.55 -12.98 -0.37
CA LEU A 50 -5.68 -13.81 0.47
C LEU A 50 -5.95 -13.64 1.98
N PHE A 51 -6.86 -12.74 2.38
CA PHE A 51 -7.22 -12.59 3.79
C PHE A 51 -8.00 -13.81 4.31
N PRO A 52 -7.86 -14.15 5.61
CA PRO A 52 -8.51 -15.34 6.20
C PRO A 52 -10.03 -15.37 6.05
N ILE A 53 -10.68 -14.20 6.02
CA ILE A 53 -12.14 -14.10 5.83
C ILE A 53 -12.60 -14.59 4.44
N PHE A 54 -11.68 -14.61 3.47
CA PHE A 54 -11.88 -15.16 2.12
C PHE A 54 -11.15 -16.51 1.96
N GLY A 55 -10.87 -17.19 3.07
CA GLY A 55 -10.26 -18.52 3.09
C GLY A 55 -8.79 -18.56 2.71
N SER A 56 -8.10 -17.41 2.61
CA SER A 56 -6.69 -17.33 2.21
C SER A 56 -6.37 -18.10 0.93
N SER A 57 -7.33 -18.15 0.00
CA SER A 57 -7.31 -19.03 -1.16
C SER A 57 -7.53 -18.31 -2.49
N GLY A 58 -7.55 -16.98 -2.49
CA GLY A 58 -7.69 -16.20 -3.73
C GLY A 58 -9.14 -16.07 -4.20
N ASP A 59 -10.12 -16.10 -3.28
CA ASP A 59 -11.54 -15.95 -3.61
C ASP A 59 -11.90 -14.49 -3.95
N VAL A 60 -11.42 -14.03 -5.11
CA VAL A 60 -11.60 -12.68 -5.62
C VAL A 60 -13.07 -12.31 -5.83
N ALA A 61 -13.94 -13.30 -6.07
CA ALA A 61 -15.36 -13.07 -6.34
C ALA A 61 -16.11 -12.61 -5.09
N ASN A 62 -15.63 -13.00 -3.90
CA ASN A 62 -16.23 -12.62 -2.63
C ASN A 62 -15.63 -11.34 -2.02
N VAL A 63 -14.55 -10.79 -2.60
CA VAL A 63 -13.99 -9.51 -2.14
C VAL A 63 -14.92 -8.36 -2.57
N PRO A 64 -15.37 -7.49 -1.65
CA PRO A 64 -16.20 -6.35 -2.01
C PRO A 64 -15.50 -5.43 -3.01
N PRO A 65 -16.17 -5.02 -4.11
CA PRO A 65 -15.52 -4.25 -5.19
C PRO A 65 -15.24 -2.80 -4.82
N ARG A 66 -15.77 -2.31 -3.68
CA ARG A 66 -15.68 -0.92 -3.25
C ARG A 66 -15.40 -0.83 -1.77
N ALA A 67 -14.71 0.22 -1.35
CA ALA A 67 -14.41 0.49 0.04
C ALA A 67 -14.45 1.99 0.36
N VAL A 68 -14.75 2.33 1.61
CA VAL A 68 -14.57 3.70 2.11
C VAL A 68 -13.19 3.80 2.72
N THR A 69 -12.46 4.85 2.35
CA THR A 69 -11.09 5.08 2.81
C THR A 69 -10.87 6.53 3.19
N ILE A 70 -9.87 6.75 4.03
CA ILE A 70 -9.21 8.05 4.18
C ILE A 70 -8.47 8.42 2.87
N GLY A 71 -8.15 9.71 2.71
CA GLY A 71 -7.37 10.20 1.55
C GLY A 71 -5.99 10.75 1.93
N PRO A 72 -5.17 11.12 0.92
CA PRO A 72 -3.87 11.74 1.13
C PRO A 72 -3.90 12.94 2.08
N ARG A 73 -4.93 13.78 2.01
CA ARG A 73 -5.11 14.91 2.93
C ARG A 73 -5.17 14.45 4.37
N ASP A 74 -5.92 13.40 4.65
CA ASP A 74 -6.12 12.90 6.02
C ASP A 74 -4.81 12.31 6.57
N ILE A 75 -4.02 11.63 5.71
CA ILE A 75 -2.65 11.17 6.03
C ILE A 75 -1.75 12.36 6.37
N GLN A 76 -1.76 13.42 5.57
CA GLN A 76 -0.93 14.62 5.78
C GLN A 76 -1.28 15.40 7.04
N HIS A 77 -2.52 15.36 7.49
CA HIS A 77 -2.94 16.06 8.71
C HIS A 77 -2.80 15.21 9.98
N ALA A 78 -2.37 13.94 9.88
CA ALA A 78 -2.07 13.13 11.06
C ALA A 78 -0.96 13.77 11.91
N ARG A 79 -1.09 13.75 13.24
CA ARG A 79 -0.01 14.27 14.10
C ARG A 79 1.25 13.40 14.09
N LEU A 80 1.07 12.08 13.96
CA LEU A 80 2.13 11.07 14.00
C LEU A 80 1.79 9.98 12.97
N ARG A 81 2.81 9.53 12.23
CA ARG A 81 2.74 8.45 11.23
C ARG A 81 3.79 7.40 11.54
N PHE A 82 3.38 6.14 11.49
CA PHE A 82 4.25 5.00 11.62
C PHE A 82 3.91 3.99 10.52
N ASP A 83 4.89 3.65 9.68
CA ASP A 83 4.73 2.63 8.65
C ASP A 83 5.42 1.33 9.07
N MET A 84 4.73 0.21 8.86
CA MET A 84 5.22 -1.13 9.19
C MET A 84 5.35 -1.99 7.94
N HIS A 85 6.58 -2.38 7.62
CA HIS A 85 6.94 -3.21 6.49
C HIS A 85 7.51 -4.55 6.99
N SER A 86 6.64 -5.52 7.24
CA SER A 86 6.98 -6.82 7.82
C SER A 86 6.18 -8.01 7.31
N PHE A 87 5.42 -7.86 6.22
CA PHE A 87 4.57 -8.92 5.70
C PHE A 87 5.42 -9.99 5.00
N THR A 88 5.36 -11.23 5.47
CA THR A 88 5.97 -12.39 4.81
C THR A 88 5.02 -13.56 4.87
N GLU A 89 5.11 -14.43 3.87
CA GLU A 89 4.46 -15.73 3.87
C GLU A 89 5.06 -16.66 4.94
N ILE A 90 4.48 -17.86 5.07
CA ILE A 90 4.89 -18.88 6.05
C ILE A 90 6.38 -19.26 5.94
N ASP A 91 6.97 -19.17 4.76
CA ASP A 91 8.39 -19.47 4.53
C ASP A 91 9.34 -18.39 5.09
N GLY A 92 8.82 -17.22 5.50
CA GLY A 92 9.61 -16.09 5.98
C GLY A 92 10.51 -15.44 4.91
N VAL A 93 10.31 -15.77 3.63
CA VAL A 93 11.14 -15.32 2.49
C VAL A 93 10.27 -14.73 1.38
N SER A 94 9.19 -15.40 1.02
CA SER A 94 8.23 -14.96 0.01
C SER A 94 7.44 -13.78 0.54
N SER A 95 7.50 -12.68 -0.20
CA SER A 95 6.78 -11.46 0.13
C SER A 95 6.81 -10.51 -1.05
N TRP A 96 5.62 -10.13 -1.52
CA TRP A 96 5.48 -9.03 -2.48
C TRP A 96 5.92 -7.70 -1.88
N GLN A 97 5.79 -7.55 -0.56
CA GLN A 97 6.04 -6.29 0.13
C GLN A 97 7.51 -5.83 -0.03
N ARG A 98 8.44 -6.74 -0.37
CA ARG A 98 9.86 -6.43 -0.61
C ARG A 98 10.08 -5.38 -1.69
N MET A 99 9.43 -5.52 -2.84
CA MET A 99 9.62 -4.60 -3.97
C MET A 99 8.90 -3.27 -3.70
N VAL A 100 7.63 -3.33 -3.32
CA VAL A 100 6.82 -2.12 -3.16
C VAL A 100 7.31 -1.25 -2.00
N SER A 101 7.86 -1.84 -0.93
CA SER A 101 8.50 -1.07 0.16
C SER A 101 9.67 -0.21 -0.33
N ARG A 102 10.48 -0.75 -1.27
CA ARG A 102 11.60 0.00 -1.85
C ARG A 102 11.10 1.15 -2.71
N LEU A 103 10.05 0.94 -3.50
CA LEU A 103 9.43 2.01 -4.28
C LEU A 103 8.82 3.08 -3.37
N ALA A 104 8.12 2.68 -2.30
CA ALA A 104 7.53 3.61 -1.35
C ALA A 104 8.57 4.45 -0.59
N MET A 105 9.72 3.87 -0.19
CA MET A 105 10.72 4.58 0.61
C MET A 105 11.84 5.26 -0.19
N HIS A 106 12.15 4.75 -1.39
CA HIS A 106 13.33 5.15 -2.16
C HIS A 106 13.03 5.43 -3.63
N GLY A 107 11.82 5.14 -4.11
CA GLY A 107 11.38 5.53 -5.45
C GLY A 107 11.02 7.01 -5.52
N PRO A 108 10.68 7.52 -6.72
CA PRO A 108 10.17 8.87 -6.86
C PRO A 108 8.87 9.05 -6.08
N VAL A 109 8.68 10.24 -5.52
CA VAL A 109 7.39 10.62 -4.92
C VAL A 109 6.37 10.81 -6.04
N THR A 110 5.36 9.94 -6.11
CA THR A 110 4.42 9.87 -7.24
C THR A 110 3.07 9.28 -6.84
N MET A 111 2.00 9.70 -7.53
CA MET A 111 0.65 9.14 -7.38
C MET A 111 0.57 7.67 -7.82
N GLN A 112 1.55 7.20 -8.60
CA GLN A 112 1.66 5.80 -9.03
C GLN A 112 2.13 4.86 -7.91
N VAL A 113 2.68 5.40 -6.83
CA VAL A 113 3.04 4.68 -5.60
C VAL A 113 2.56 5.56 -4.44
N PRO A 114 1.26 5.58 -4.11
CA PRO A 114 0.69 6.54 -3.17
C PRO A 114 1.42 6.66 -1.83
N MET A 115 1.96 5.56 -1.30
CA MET A 115 2.75 5.56 -0.06
C MET A 115 4.06 6.35 -0.17
N SER A 116 4.60 6.57 -1.37
CA SER A 116 5.80 7.38 -1.58
C SER A 116 5.65 8.83 -1.08
N LEU A 117 4.42 9.33 -0.96
CA LEU A 117 4.13 10.62 -0.35
C LEU A 117 4.64 10.74 1.09
N ASN A 118 4.75 9.63 1.83
CA ASN A 118 5.27 9.64 3.19
C ASN A 118 6.75 10.05 3.27
N GLN A 119 7.51 10.00 2.16
CA GLN A 119 8.90 10.51 2.09
C GLN A 119 8.97 12.03 2.30
N GLU A 120 7.91 12.78 1.95
CA GLU A 120 7.84 14.24 2.16
C GLU A 120 7.36 14.61 3.56
N LEU A 121 6.97 13.61 4.36
CA LEU A 121 6.38 13.78 5.68
C LEU A 121 7.33 13.24 6.75
N ARG A 122 7.27 13.79 7.96
CA ARG A 122 7.91 13.15 9.12
C ARG A 122 7.15 11.85 9.44
N THR A 123 7.72 10.73 9.02
CA THR A 123 7.16 9.38 9.18
C THR A 123 8.22 8.45 9.76
N ASP A 124 7.89 7.74 10.83
CA ASP A 124 8.76 6.67 11.34
C ASP A 124 8.45 5.40 10.55
N VAL A 125 9.46 4.74 9.98
CA VAL A 125 9.27 3.54 9.17
C VAL A 125 10.04 2.38 9.78
N TYR A 126 9.32 1.31 10.13
CA TYR A 126 9.92 0.04 10.53
C TYR A 126 9.95 -0.92 9.35
N VAL A 127 11.14 -1.45 9.07
CA VAL A 127 11.36 -2.45 8.02
C VAL A 127 11.97 -3.69 8.66
N SER A 128 11.27 -4.81 8.57
CA SER A 128 11.78 -6.09 9.06
C SER A 128 12.99 -6.56 8.24
N ARG A 129 13.84 -7.40 8.85
CA ARG A 129 14.99 -8.00 8.16
C ARG A 129 14.58 -8.74 6.89
N ALA A 130 13.45 -9.45 6.91
CA ALA A 130 12.98 -10.21 5.76
C ALA A 130 12.61 -9.30 4.56
N ILE A 131 11.93 -8.18 4.83
CA ILE A 131 11.61 -7.19 3.79
C ILE A 131 12.87 -6.51 3.24
N ALA A 132 13.84 -6.24 4.11
CA ALA A 132 15.10 -5.59 3.75
C ALA A 132 16.06 -6.47 2.93
N LYS A 133 15.85 -7.80 2.84
CA LYS A 133 16.71 -8.72 2.08
C LYS A 133 16.88 -8.29 0.61
N PRO A 134 18.07 -8.42 0.00
CA PRO A 134 18.30 -8.16 -1.43
C PRO A 134 17.36 -8.93 -2.34
N ILE A 135 16.79 -8.28 -3.36
CA ILE A 135 15.92 -8.94 -4.34
C ILE A 135 16.82 -9.57 -5.40
N GLU A 136 16.80 -10.89 -5.48
CA GLU A 136 17.65 -11.72 -6.34
C GLU A 136 16.76 -12.74 -7.05
N CYS A 137 17.20 -13.23 -8.21
CA CYS A 137 16.53 -14.33 -8.89
C CYS A 137 16.67 -15.60 -8.03
N ILE A 138 15.56 -16.31 -7.80
CA ILE A 138 15.53 -17.59 -7.11
C ILE A 138 15.03 -18.61 -8.12
N GLU A 139 15.88 -19.55 -8.51
CA GLU A 139 15.57 -20.55 -9.54
C GLU A 139 14.99 -21.85 -8.96
N GLU A 140 15.06 -22.03 -7.64
CA GLU A 140 14.59 -23.22 -6.93
C GLU A 140 13.65 -22.83 -5.78
N PHE A 141 12.46 -23.45 -5.73
CA PHE A 141 11.43 -23.26 -4.70
C PHE A 141 11.36 -24.46 -3.76
#